data_AF-A0A1D8AS30-F1
#
_entry.id   AF-A0A1D8AS30-F1
#
_cell.length_a   1.000
_cell.length_b   1.000
_cell.length_c   1.000
_cell.angle_alpha   90.00
_cell.angle_beta   90.00
_cell.angle_gamma   90.00
#
_symmetry.space_group_name_H-M   'P 1'
#
loop_
_entity.id
_entity.type
_entity.pdbx_description
1 polymer ?
#
loop_
_entity_poly.entity_id
_entity_poly.type
_entity_poly.pdbx_seq_one_letter_code
_entity_poly.pdbx_strand_id
1 'polypeptide(L)'
;MLLFSRILDFSRSAFSGKHEQRRSARYPVAPGFPLKATVNLLGTAQAAISKEAPGAGMSWGGAVADLSANGVSLRLPSASVTTRGERTLLVLALDDFALRIPCTVAHFRTLTAGTWCGLSLQFENDTQRQGYFQLLEAVVIGAGFAPASAPRARAGLQGERYRSESKAILTVWRDQAESRLHSLELTLGELTVRSESGPPKLTVHATGQVDAPPVTGPRHEEMIRFFRIVATNLSKKLPADLRARMQALANPPVIRPAR
;
A
#
# COMPACT_ATOMS: atom_id res chain seq x y z
N MET A 1 2.64 12.77 11.78
CA MET A 1 2.90 13.09 10.36
C MET A 1 2.02 12.20 9.51
N LEU A 2 1.41 12.73 8.45
CA LEU A 2 0.61 11.95 7.50
C LEU A 2 1.46 11.59 6.29
N LEU A 3 1.16 10.47 5.64
CA LEU A 3 1.85 10.03 4.43
C LEU A 3 1.40 10.86 3.21
N PHE A 4 0.11 11.22 3.20
CA PHE A 4 -0.50 12.04 2.16
C PHE A 4 -1.41 13.08 2.84
N SER A 5 -1.13 14.37 2.69
CA SER A 5 -1.93 15.41 3.34
C SER A 5 -2.94 16.06 2.41
N ARG A 6 -2.88 15.78 1.09
CA ARG A 6 -3.67 16.50 0.07
C ARG A 6 -4.48 15.60 -0.85
N ILE A 7 -4.17 14.30 -0.90
CA ILE A 7 -4.83 13.35 -1.82
C ILE A 7 -5.69 12.30 -1.12
N LEU A 8 -5.51 12.11 0.19
CA LEU A 8 -6.25 11.14 1.00
C LEU A 8 -6.80 11.81 2.26
N ASP A 9 -7.93 12.50 2.12
CA ASP A 9 -8.71 13.01 3.24
C ASP A 9 -9.72 11.95 3.68
N PHE A 10 -9.34 11.18 4.69
CA PHE A 10 -10.30 10.35 5.39
C PHE A 10 -11.10 11.22 6.35
N SER A 11 -12.37 11.48 6.01
CA SER A 11 -13.29 12.07 6.98
C SER A 11 -13.42 11.14 8.20
N ARG A 12 -13.64 11.69 9.41
CA ARG A 12 -13.89 10.88 10.62
C ARG A 12 -15.00 9.83 10.44
N SER A 13 -15.97 10.12 9.57
CA SER A 13 -17.06 9.20 9.19
C SER A 13 -16.61 8.01 8.31
N ALA A 14 -15.49 8.11 7.59
CA ALA A 14 -14.90 6.97 6.89
C ALA A 14 -14.30 5.93 7.84
N PHE A 15 -13.97 6.34 9.07
CA PHE A 15 -13.45 5.48 10.13
C PHE A 15 -14.54 4.86 11.02
N SER A 16 -15.71 5.50 11.14
CA SER A 16 -16.79 5.03 12.01
C SER A 16 -17.59 3.85 11.44
N GLY A 17 -17.59 3.66 10.12
CA GLY A 17 -18.33 2.59 9.44
C GLY A 17 -17.65 1.21 9.37
N LYS A 18 -16.38 1.08 9.83
CA LYS A 18 -15.62 -0.18 9.79
C LYS A 18 -15.49 -0.84 11.18
N HIS A 19 -16.51 -0.69 12.02
CA HIS A 19 -16.60 -1.28 13.35
C HIS A 19 -17.08 -2.74 13.36
N GLU A 20 -17.15 -3.41 12.21
CA GLU A 20 -17.40 -4.85 12.15
C GLU A 20 -16.16 -5.61 12.64
N GLN A 21 -16.11 -5.93 13.94
CA GLN A 21 -15.07 -6.73 14.58
C GLN A 21 -15.01 -8.19 14.06
N ARG A 22 -15.86 -8.56 13.10
CA ARG A 22 -15.88 -9.88 12.46
C ARG A 22 -15.07 -9.82 11.17
N ARG A 23 -13.83 -10.33 11.24
CA ARG A 23 -12.93 -10.58 10.08
C ARG A 23 -12.74 -9.38 9.15
N SER A 24 -12.08 -8.32 9.65
CA SER A 24 -11.55 -7.28 8.75
C SER A 24 -10.76 -7.92 7.59
N ALA A 25 -11.09 -7.51 6.36
CA ALA A 25 -10.42 -8.01 5.16
C ALA A 25 -8.90 -7.81 5.28
N ARG A 26 -8.15 -8.86 4.93
CA ARG A 26 -6.68 -8.86 4.95
C ARG A 26 -6.17 -8.71 3.54
N TYR A 27 -5.29 -7.75 3.34
CA TYR A 27 -4.72 -7.43 2.05
C TYR A 27 -3.26 -7.87 2.02
N PRO A 28 -2.87 -8.71 1.06
CA PRO A 28 -1.50 -9.17 0.97
C PRO A 28 -0.57 -8.00 0.62
N VAL A 29 0.62 -8.02 1.23
CA VAL A 29 1.71 -7.13 0.90
C VAL A 29 2.73 -7.91 0.06
N ALA A 30 2.94 -7.45 -1.17
CA ALA A 30 3.87 -8.07 -2.10
C ALA A 30 5.31 -7.88 -1.59
N PRO A 31 6.22 -8.84 -1.84
CA PRO A 31 7.62 -8.73 -1.41
C PRO A 31 8.36 -7.49 -1.92
N GLY A 32 7.92 -6.91 -3.05
CA GLY A 32 8.50 -5.68 -3.61
C GLY A 32 7.95 -4.39 -3.02
N PHE A 33 6.95 -4.46 -2.12
CA PHE A 33 6.39 -3.28 -1.48
C PHE A 33 7.40 -2.69 -0.48
N PRO A 34 7.75 -1.39 -0.56
CA PRO A 34 8.85 -0.80 0.19
C PRO A 34 8.53 -0.49 1.66
N LEU A 35 7.75 -1.37 2.33
CA LEU A 35 7.37 -1.24 3.72
C LEU A 35 8.31 -2.05 4.61
N LYS A 36 9.04 -1.34 5.48
CA LYS A 36 9.87 -1.95 6.52
C LYS A 36 9.04 -2.08 7.79
N ALA A 37 9.10 -3.25 8.43
CA ALA A 37 8.47 -3.47 9.73
C ALA A 37 9.50 -3.91 10.76
N THR A 38 9.39 -3.36 11.96
CA THR A 38 10.14 -3.79 13.14
C THR A 38 9.16 -3.95 14.29
N VAL A 39 9.26 -5.05 15.04
CA VAL A 39 8.44 -5.31 16.23
C VAL A 39 9.33 -5.49 17.45
N ASN A 40 8.93 -4.93 18.59
CA ASN A 40 9.71 -4.98 19.81
C ASN A 40 9.18 -6.08 20.76
N LEU A 41 9.88 -7.20 20.88
CA LEU A 41 9.41 -8.37 21.62
C LEU A 41 10.23 -8.58 22.91
N LEU A 42 9.56 -8.81 24.02
CA LEU A 42 10.14 -9.02 25.35
C LEU A 42 10.76 -10.41 25.51
N GLY A 43 10.31 -11.39 24.74
CA GLY A 43 10.73 -12.79 24.88
C GLY A 43 10.00 -13.55 25.99
N THR A 44 10.28 -14.85 26.09
CA THR A 44 9.49 -15.79 26.92
C THR A 44 9.61 -15.61 28.44
N ALA A 45 10.70 -15.00 28.95
CA ALA A 45 10.92 -14.88 30.39
C ALA A 45 10.21 -13.67 31.03
N GLN A 46 10.01 -12.57 30.30
CA GLN A 46 9.39 -11.34 30.81
C GLN A 46 7.89 -11.21 30.48
N ALA A 47 7.41 -11.85 29.40
CA ALA A 47 6.09 -11.56 28.82
C ALA A 47 4.87 -11.94 29.68
N ALA A 48 5.02 -12.86 30.65
CA ALA A 48 3.90 -13.32 31.48
C ALA A 48 3.58 -12.39 32.67
N ILE A 49 4.47 -11.45 33.02
CA ILE A 49 4.38 -10.68 34.29
C ILE A 49 4.67 -9.18 34.10
N SER A 50 5.26 -8.75 32.98
CA SER A 50 5.72 -7.37 32.83
C SER A 50 4.57 -6.36 32.67
N LYS A 51 4.42 -5.45 33.64
CA LYS A 51 3.73 -4.15 33.48
C LYS A 51 4.58 -3.13 32.69
N GLU A 52 5.67 -3.58 32.08
CA GLU A 52 6.62 -2.73 31.38
C GLU A 52 5.97 -2.02 30.19
N ALA A 53 6.41 -0.79 29.93
CA ALA A 53 5.91 0.01 28.84
C ALA A 53 6.17 -0.70 27.49
N PRO A 54 5.24 -0.60 26.51
CA PRO A 54 5.49 -1.09 25.16
C PRO A 54 6.81 -0.56 24.61
N GLY A 55 7.73 -1.45 24.21
CA GLY A 55 9.03 -1.06 23.66
C GLY A 55 10.27 -1.42 24.49
N ALA A 56 10.11 -2.08 25.66
CA ALA A 56 11.23 -2.48 26.52
C ALA A 56 11.99 -3.74 26.07
N GLY A 57 11.52 -4.44 25.03
CA GLY A 57 12.10 -5.68 24.53
C GLY A 57 13.16 -5.52 23.43
N MET A 58 13.50 -6.62 22.77
CA MET A 58 14.41 -6.66 21.63
C MET A 58 13.66 -6.32 20.33
N SER A 59 14.27 -5.49 19.48
CA SER A 59 13.69 -5.12 18.18
C SER A 59 14.02 -6.14 17.10
N TRP A 60 12.99 -6.68 16.45
CA TRP A 60 13.09 -7.66 15.38
C TRP A 60 12.57 -7.07 14.07
N GLY A 61 13.44 -7.04 13.06
CA GLY A 61 13.04 -6.71 11.68
C GLY A 61 12.24 -7.85 11.06
N GLY A 62 11.20 -7.52 10.31
CA GLY A 62 10.31 -8.49 9.66
C GLY A 62 9.78 -8.02 8.31
N ALA A 63 9.37 -8.99 7.49
CA ALA A 63 8.61 -8.71 6.28
C ALA A 63 7.12 -8.68 6.60
N VAL A 64 6.41 -7.65 6.13
CA VAL A 64 4.95 -7.60 6.24
C VAL A 64 4.34 -8.55 5.22
N ALA A 65 3.50 -9.48 5.69
CA ALA A 65 2.82 -10.45 4.84
C ALA A 65 1.41 -9.97 4.45
N ASP A 66 0.65 -9.45 5.42
CA ASP A 66 -0.67 -8.88 5.20
C ASP A 66 -0.98 -7.75 6.19
N LEU A 67 -1.85 -6.83 5.76
CA LEU A 67 -2.40 -5.75 6.56
C LEU A 67 -3.92 -5.82 6.56
N SER A 68 -4.56 -5.42 7.67
CA SER A 68 -6.00 -5.19 7.76
C SER A 68 -6.29 -3.90 8.51
N ALA A 69 -7.56 -3.53 8.67
CA ALA A 69 -7.93 -2.31 9.42
C ALA A 69 -7.36 -2.27 10.86
N ASN A 70 -7.25 -3.44 11.51
CA ASN A 70 -6.89 -3.55 12.93
C ASN A 70 -5.74 -4.53 13.19
N GLY A 71 -5.07 -5.03 12.16
CA GLY A 71 -4.07 -6.08 12.33
C GLY A 71 -2.99 -6.08 11.26
N VAL A 72 -1.86 -6.67 11.64
CA VAL A 72 -0.67 -6.84 10.79
C VAL A 72 -0.14 -8.25 10.98
N SER A 73 0.27 -8.88 9.89
CA SER A 73 0.94 -10.19 9.90
C SER A 73 2.39 -9.99 9.47
N LEU A 74 3.33 -10.42 10.30
CA LEU A 74 4.76 -10.33 10.05
C LEU A 74 5.37 -11.71 9.90
N ARG A 75 6.33 -11.82 8.97
CA ARG A 75 7.29 -12.92 8.93
C ARG A 75 8.60 -12.44 9.56
N LEU A 76 8.95 -13.07 10.68
CA LEU A 76 10.14 -12.77 11.49
C LEU A 76 11.20 -13.88 11.34
N PRO A 77 12.47 -13.59 11.67
CA PRO A 77 13.51 -14.61 11.81
C PRO A 77 13.13 -15.68 12.83
N SER A 78 13.57 -16.93 12.63
CA SER A 78 13.25 -18.06 13.52
C SER A 78 13.75 -17.89 14.95
N ALA A 79 14.76 -17.04 15.16
CA ALA A 79 15.29 -16.70 16.49
C ALA A 79 14.39 -15.75 17.29
N SER A 80 13.35 -15.16 16.67
CA SER A 80 12.39 -14.34 17.40
C SER A 80 11.56 -15.22 18.33
N VAL A 81 11.28 -14.71 19.53
CA VAL A 81 10.53 -15.42 20.56
C VAL A 81 9.58 -14.42 21.23
N THR A 82 8.33 -14.83 21.43
CA THR A 82 7.30 -14.07 22.14
C THR A 82 6.17 -15.02 22.55
N THR A 83 5.22 -14.50 23.34
CA THR A 83 4.00 -15.21 23.72
C THR A 83 2.75 -14.46 23.25
N ARG A 84 1.69 -15.20 22.94
CA ARG A 84 0.38 -14.60 22.66
C ARG A 84 -0.08 -13.74 23.84
N GLY A 85 -0.62 -12.56 23.55
CA GLY A 85 -1.08 -11.60 24.55
C GLY A 85 0.00 -10.61 24.98
N GLU A 86 1.25 -10.79 24.57
CA GLU A 86 2.33 -9.83 24.85
C GLU A 86 2.01 -8.46 24.26
N ARG A 87 2.13 -7.41 25.09
CA ARG A 87 2.02 -6.02 24.65
C ARG A 87 3.36 -5.58 24.09
N THR A 88 3.33 -4.98 22.91
CA THR A 88 4.53 -4.67 22.12
C THR A 88 4.31 -3.38 21.32
N LEU A 89 5.37 -2.92 20.68
CA LEU A 89 5.37 -1.78 19.77
C LEU A 89 5.75 -2.25 18.36
N LEU A 90 4.89 -1.94 17.39
CA LEU A 90 5.16 -2.09 15.96
C LEU A 90 5.67 -0.75 15.40
N VAL A 91 6.75 -0.81 14.62
CA VAL A 91 7.24 0.30 13.83
C VAL A 91 7.11 -0.05 12.34
N LEU A 92 6.31 0.71 11.62
CA LEU A 92 6.15 0.63 10.17
C LEU A 92 6.84 1.84 9.53
N ALA A 93 7.70 1.63 8.55
CA ALA A 93 8.43 2.70 7.87
C ALA A 93 8.37 2.55 6.34
N LEU A 94 8.08 3.66 5.66
CA LEU A 94 7.96 3.79 4.22
C LEU A 94 8.58 5.13 3.79
N ASP A 95 9.73 5.10 3.12
CA ASP A 95 10.58 6.26 2.85
C ASP A 95 10.85 7.11 4.13
N ASP A 96 10.44 8.37 4.14
CA ASP A 96 10.52 9.34 5.24
C ASP A 96 9.38 9.21 6.27
N PHE A 97 8.37 8.38 5.98
CA PHE A 97 7.22 8.17 6.85
C PHE A 97 7.45 7.00 7.81
N ALA A 98 7.21 7.22 9.10
CA ALA A 98 7.26 6.18 10.12
C ALA A 98 6.07 6.27 11.08
N LEU A 99 5.47 5.11 11.37
CA LEU A 99 4.43 4.94 12.37
C LEU A 99 4.93 4.01 13.45
N ARG A 100 4.79 4.44 14.70
CA ARG A 100 4.97 3.61 15.89
C ARG A 100 3.59 3.34 16.44
N ILE A 101 3.16 2.09 16.52
CA ILE A 101 1.79 1.70 16.89
C ILE A 101 1.86 0.66 18.01
N PRO A 102 1.33 0.94 19.21
CA PRO A 102 1.17 -0.08 20.24
C PRO A 102 0.32 -1.23 19.71
N CYS A 103 0.67 -2.44 20.06
CA CYS A 103 -0.06 -3.62 19.61
C CYS A 103 0.05 -4.77 20.61
N THR A 104 -0.70 -5.82 20.35
CA THR A 104 -0.65 -7.06 21.12
C THR A 104 -0.45 -8.23 20.19
N VAL A 105 0.42 -9.17 20.58
CA VAL A 105 0.64 -10.42 19.84
C VAL A 105 -0.64 -11.25 19.86
N ALA A 106 -1.34 -11.30 18.73
CA ALA A 106 -2.58 -12.03 18.57
C ALA A 106 -2.33 -13.53 18.36
N HIS A 107 -1.26 -13.88 17.64
CA HIS A 107 -0.79 -15.25 17.49
C HIS A 107 0.70 -15.26 17.11
N PHE A 108 1.38 -16.34 17.48
CA PHE A 108 2.78 -16.57 17.16
C PHE A 108 2.98 -18.03 16.79
N ARG A 109 3.60 -18.30 15.63
CA ARG A 109 3.80 -19.66 15.13
C ARG A 109 5.17 -19.78 14.48
N THR A 110 6.01 -20.66 15.00
CA THR A 110 7.28 -21.02 14.38
C THR A 110 7.05 -22.15 13.39
N LEU A 111 7.43 -21.94 12.13
CA LEU A 111 7.43 -22.95 11.08
C LEU A 111 8.85 -23.15 10.57
N THR A 112 9.10 -24.22 9.81
CA THR A 112 10.42 -24.50 9.23
C THR A 112 10.95 -23.36 8.35
N ALA A 113 10.04 -22.65 7.66
CA ALA A 113 10.39 -21.52 6.79
C ALA A 113 10.52 -20.18 7.54
N GLY A 114 10.37 -20.15 8.85
CA GLY A 114 10.44 -18.94 9.68
C GLY A 114 9.23 -18.77 10.57
N THR A 115 9.18 -17.62 11.25
CA THR A 115 8.21 -17.37 12.29
C THR A 115 7.14 -16.40 11.83
N TRP A 116 5.88 -16.73 12.08
CA TRP A 116 4.72 -15.90 11.80
C TRP A 116 4.23 -15.24 13.08
N CYS A 117 4.16 -13.92 13.07
CA CYS A 117 3.68 -13.11 14.18
C CYS A 117 2.51 -12.24 13.72
N GLY A 118 1.32 -12.54 14.23
CA GLY A 118 0.14 -11.71 14.02
C GLY A 118 -0.02 -10.70 15.15
N LEU A 119 -0.22 -9.44 14.80
CA LEU A 119 -0.35 -8.32 15.71
C LEU A 119 -1.76 -7.73 15.61
N SER A 120 -2.37 -7.42 16.76
CA SER A 120 -3.57 -6.60 16.87
C SER A 120 -3.17 -5.17 17.21
N LEU A 121 -3.53 -4.22 16.35
CA LEU A 121 -3.15 -2.82 16.49
C LEU A 121 -4.01 -2.10 17.52
N GLN A 122 -3.39 -1.19 18.27
CA GLN A 122 -4.04 -0.33 19.26
C GLN A 122 -3.64 1.11 18.96
N PHE A 123 -4.55 1.86 18.35
CA PHE A 123 -4.30 3.25 17.99
C PHE A 123 -4.53 4.17 19.20
N GLU A 124 -3.50 4.92 19.59
CA GLU A 124 -3.56 5.86 20.71
C GLU A 124 -4.31 7.14 20.36
N ASN A 125 -4.27 7.54 19.09
CA ASN A 125 -4.91 8.76 18.60
C ASN A 125 -5.34 8.66 17.14
N ASP A 126 -6.20 9.59 16.72
CA ASP A 126 -6.74 9.67 15.36
C ASP A 126 -5.64 9.88 14.31
N THR A 127 -4.59 10.63 14.62
CA THR A 127 -3.49 10.91 13.68
C THR A 127 -2.73 9.63 13.31
N GLN A 128 -2.41 8.79 14.30
CA GLN A 128 -1.75 7.51 14.11
C GLN A 128 -2.65 6.55 13.32
N ARG A 129 -3.94 6.53 13.64
CA ARG A 129 -4.96 5.76 12.92
C ARG A 129 -5.04 6.20 11.46
N GLN A 130 -5.14 7.50 11.20
CA GLN A 130 -5.21 8.07 9.85
C GLN A 130 -3.94 7.76 9.05
N GLY A 131 -2.76 7.92 9.64
CA GLY A 131 -1.50 7.56 8.99
C GLY A 131 -1.44 6.08 8.62
N TYR A 132 -1.92 5.19 9.50
CA TYR A 132 -2.00 3.76 9.19
C TYR A 132 -2.98 3.47 8.05
N PHE A 133 -4.16 4.10 8.04
CA PHE A 133 -5.13 3.91 6.97
C PHE A 133 -4.66 4.46 5.63
N GLN A 134 -3.87 5.53 5.60
CA GLN A 134 -3.22 6.00 4.36
C GLN A 134 -2.25 4.98 3.78
N LEU A 135 -1.46 4.32 4.63
CA LEU A 135 -0.59 3.22 4.22
C LEU A 135 -1.41 2.01 3.72
N LEU A 136 -2.44 1.62 4.49
CA LEU A 136 -3.32 0.51 4.16
C LEU A 136 -4.02 0.74 2.82
N GLU A 137 -4.49 1.96 2.55
CA GLU A 137 -5.19 2.31 1.31
C GLU A 137 -4.35 2.05 0.07
N ALA A 138 -3.06 2.36 0.10
CA ALA A 138 -2.16 2.06 -1.02
C ALA A 138 -2.00 0.54 -1.25
N VAL A 139 -1.94 -0.23 -0.16
CA VAL A 139 -1.89 -1.71 -0.21
C VAL A 139 -3.20 -2.28 -0.76
N VAL A 140 -4.35 -1.81 -0.26
CA VAL A 140 -5.69 -2.19 -0.72
C VAL A 140 -5.86 -1.91 -2.20
N ILE A 141 -5.44 -0.72 -2.66
CA ILE A 141 -5.55 -0.35 -4.06
C ILE A 141 -4.72 -1.28 -4.94
N GLY A 142 -3.44 -1.47 -4.64
CA GLY A 142 -2.57 -2.35 -5.42
C GLY A 142 -3.05 -3.80 -5.47
N ALA A 143 -3.43 -4.36 -4.32
CA ALA A 143 -3.85 -5.77 -4.23
C ALA A 143 -5.27 -6.02 -4.74
N GLY A 144 -6.11 -4.98 -4.74
CA GLY A 144 -7.56 -5.08 -4.97
C GLY A 144 -8.03 -4.92 -6.41
N PHE A 145 -7.15 -4.54 -7.36
CA PHE A 145 -7.58 -4.40 -8.75
C PHE A 145 -8.13 -5.70 -9.33
N ALA A 146 -9.34 -5.62 -9.87
CA ALA A 146 -10.00 -6.68 -10.63
C ALA A 146 -10.64 -6.10 -11.91
N PRO A 147 -10.80 -6.92 -12.97
CA PRO A 147 -11.49 -6.48 -14.19
C PRO A 147 -12.88 -5.91 -13.90
N ALA A 148 -13.22 -4.83 -14.59
CA ALA A 148 -14.50 -4.14 -14.52
C ALA A 148 -15.05 -3.90 -15.93
N SER A 149 -16.24 -3.31 -16.02
CA SER A 149 -16.85 -2.96 -17.32
C SER A 149 -15.92 -2.04 -18.12
N ALA A 150 -15.64 -2.45 -19.35
CA ALA A 150 -14.78 -1.73 -20.27
C ALA A 150 -15.25 -0.26 -20.42
N PRO A 151 -14.31 0.70 -20.55
CA PRO A 151 -14.66 2.07 -20.86
C PRO A 151 -15.21 2.16 -22.29
N ARG A 152 -15.85 3.29 -22.62
CA ARG A 152 -16.22 3.60 -24.00
C ARG A 152 -14.97 3.60 -24.87
N ALA A 153 -15.01 2.90 -26.00
CA ALA A 153 -13.89 2.84 -26.94
C ALA A 153 -13.49 4.24 -27.44
N ARG A 154 -12.19 4.41 -27.71
CA ARG A 154 -11.63 5.59 -28.40
C ARG A 154 -11.23 5.17 -29.82
N ALA A 155 -11.17 6.11 -30.75
CA ALA A 155 -10.79 5.81 -32.14
C ALA A 155 -9.41 5.11 -32.17
N GLY A 156 -9.34 3.93 -32.79
CA GLY A 156 -8.12 3.12 -32.89
C GLY A 156 -7.67 2.41 -31.60
N LEU A 157 -8.39 2.59 -30.47
CA LEU A 157 -7.97 2.06 -29.18
C LEU A 157 -9.04 1.18 -28.53
N GLN A 158 -8.60 0.04 -28.00
CA GLN A 158 -9.40 -0.82 -27.13
C GLN A 158 -9.13 -0.47 -25.67
N GLY A 159 -10.20 -0.20 -24.93
CA GLY A 159 -10.12 0.15 -23.51
C GLY A 159 -10.38 -1.05 -22.60
N GLU A 160 -9.59 -1.16 -21.54
CA GLU A 160 -9.80 -2.05 -20.41
C GLU A 160 -9.95 -1.23 -19.13
N ARG A 161 -10.78 -1.69 -18.19
CA ARG A 161 -10.93 -1.04 -16.89
C ARG A 161 -10.79 -2.05 -15.77
N TYR A 162 -10.08 -1.63 -14.73
CA TYR A 162 -9.92 -2.37 -13.49
C TYR A 162 -10.35 -1.47 -12.34
N ARG A 163 -11.05 -2.06 -11.36
CA ARG A 163 -11.53 -1.34 -10.18
C ARG A 163 -10.97 -1.98 -8.93
N SER A 164 -10.54 -1.14 -7.99
CA SER A 164 -10.22 -1.55 -6.62
C SER A 164 -11.41 -1.31 -5.69
N GLU A 165 -11.45 -2.03 -4.58
CA GLU A 165 -12.41 -1.87 -3.49
C GLU A 165 -12.42 -0.43 -2.94
N SER A 166 -11.26 0.24 -2.98
CA SER A 166 -11.04 1.62 -2.53
C SER A 166 -11.45 2.70 -3.55
N LYS A 167 -12.40 2.41 -4.44
CA LYS A 167 -12.91 3.33 -5.50
C LYS A 167 -11.87 3.80 -6.52
N ALA A 168 -10.60 3.40 -6.42
CA ALA A 168 -9.59 3.65 -7.44
C ALA A 168 -9.93 2.91 -8.74
N ILE A 169 -9.71 3.58 -9.87
CA ILE A 169 -9.98 3.04 -11.20
C ILE A 169 -8.69 3.09 -12.00
N LEU A 170 -8.29 1.95 -12.55
CA LEU A 170 -7.21 1.86 -13.52
C LEU A 170 -7.82 1.62 -14.90
N THR A 171 -7.66 2.57 -15.80
CA THR A 171 -8.07 2.44 -17.20
C THR A 171 -6.84 2.26 -18.06
N VAL A 172 -6.90 1.33 -18.99
CA VAL A 172 -5.79 1.00 -19.90
C VAL A 172 -6.32 1.09 -21.31
N TRP A 173 -5.53 1.68 -22.20
CA TRP A 173 -5.81 1.77 -23.62
C TRP A 173 -4.76 1.00 -24.38
N ARG A 174 -5.21 0.10 -25.26
CA ARG A 174 -4.38 -0.68 -26.15
C ARG A 174 -4.66 -0.31 -27.59
N ASP A 175 -3.63 -0.35 -28.41
CA ASP A 175 -3.79 -0.27 -29.87
C ASP A 175 -4.61 -1.46 -30.37
N GLN A 176 -5.61 -1.23 -31.24
CA GLN A 176 -6.48 -2.31 -31.73
C GLN A 176 -5.76 -3.29 -32.67
N ALA A 177 -4.76 -2.83 -33.42
CA ALA A 177 -4.04 -3.68 -34.37
C ALA A 177 -3.01 -4.56 -33.66
N GLU A 178 -2.26 -3.99 -32.71
CA GLU A 178 -1.14 -4.67 -32.06
C GLU A 178 -1.47 -5.22 -30.65
N SER A 179 -2.62 -4.85 -30.07
CA SER A 179 -2.95 -5.11 -28.65
C SER A 179 -1.89 -4.59 -27.67
N ARG A 180 -1.04 -3.68 -28.11
CA ARG A 180 0.07 -3.11 -27.33
C ARG A 180 -0.45 -2.02 -26.40
N LEU A 181 0.10 -1.95 -25.19
CA LEU A 181 -0.19 -0.86 -24.23
C LEU A 181 0.16 0.50 -24.85
N HIS A 182 -0.87 1.29 -25.13
CA HIS A 182 -0.74 2.66 -25.63
C HIS A 182 -0.70 3.64 -24.46
N SER A 183 -1.67 3.61 -23.55
CA SER A 183 -1.68 4.50 -22.39
C SER A 183 -2.38 3.88 -21.19
N LEU A 184 -2.14 4.44 -20.01
CA LEU A 184 -2.83 4.07 -18.78
C LEU A 184 -3.18 5.31 -17.97
N GLU A 185 -4.26 5.18 -17.21
CA GLU A 185 -4.82 6.22 -16.35
C GLU A 185 -5.19 5.60 -15.00
N LEU A 186 -4.54 6.02 -13.91
CA LEU A 186 -4.93 5.67 -12.55
C LEU A 186 -5.66 6.84 -11.92
N THR A 187 -6.97 6.68 -11.71
CA THR A 187 -7.83 7.67 -11.08
C THR A 187 -8.06 7.36 -9.61
N LEU A 188 -7.86 8.36 -8.75
CA LEU A 188 -8.16 8.35 -7.33
C LEU A 188 -8.84 9.68 -6.95
N GLY A 189 -10.13 9.60 -6.61
CA GLY A 189 -10.93 10.80 -6.33
C GLY A 189 -10.92 11.77 -7.52
N GLU A 190 -10.49 13.00 -7.25
CA GLU A 190 -10.43 14.09 -8.23
C GLU A 190 -9.14 14.13 -9.06
N LEU A 191 -8.20 13.21 -8.83
CA LEU A 191 -6.94 13.18 -9.53
C LEU A 191 -6.80 11.94 -10.40
N THR A 192 -6.15 12.11 -11.54
CA THR A 192 -5.78 11.04 -12.45
C THR A 192 -4.32 11.13 -12.82
N VAL A 193 -3.56 10.08 -12.53
CA VAL A 193 -2.19 9.90 -13.04
C VAL A 193 -2.27 9.26 -14.41
N ARG A 194 -1.62 9.87 -15.40
CA ARG A 194 -1.58 9.37 -16.78
C ARG A 194 -0.16 9.01 -17.18
N SER A 195 -0.07 8.01 -18.04
CA SER A 195 1.14 7.70 -18.79
C SER A 195 0.76 7.28 -20.20
N GLU A 196 1.51 7.76 -21.17
CA GLU A 196 1.35 7.44 -22.59
C GLU A 196 2.48 6.54 -23.09
N SER A 197 2.36 6.10 -24.34
CA SER A 197 3.37 5.31 -25.01
C SER A 197 4.63 6.15 -25.22
N GLY A 198 5.80 5.54 -25.03
CA GLY A 198 7.07 6.25 -25.08
C GLY A 198 7.82 6.21 -23.75
N PRO A 199 8.74 7.17 -23.52
CA PRO A 199 9.56 7.25 -22.33
C PRO A 199 8.71 7.22 -21.05
N PRO A 200 9.21 6.63 -19.95
CA PRO A 200 8.46 6.54 -18.71
C PRO A 200 8.26 7.95 -18.11
N LYS A 201 7.13 8.55 -18.43
CA LYS A 201 6.67 9.84 -17.90
C LYS A 201 5.30 9.66 -17.28
N LEU A 202 5.13 10.27 -16.11
CA LEU A 202 3.86 10.36 -15.40
C LEU A 202 3.45 11.84 -15.36
N THR A 203 2.18 12.10 -15.67
CA THR A 203 1.56 13.41 -15.49
C THR A 203 0.33 13.26 -14.61
N VAL A 204 -0.02 14.31 -13.86
CA VAL A 204 -1.21 14.32 -12.99
C VAL A 204 -2.19 15.34 -13.53
N HIS A 205 -3.46 14.96 -13.66
CA HIS A 205 -4.54 15.82 -14.14
C HIS A 205 -5.72 15.76 -13.18
N ALA A 206 -6.59 16.77 -13.22
CA ALA A 206 -7.90 16.69 -12.60
C ALA A 206 -8.77 15.65 -13.35
N THR A 207 -9.53 14.84 -12.61
CA THR A 207 -10.43 13.83 -13.16
C THR A 207 -11.45 14.48 -14.09
N GLY A 208 -11.66 13.88 -15.27
CA GLY A 208 -12.62 14.37 -16.27
C GLY A 208 -12.11 15.49 -17.17
N GLN A 209 -10.91 16.04 -16.92
CA GLN A 209 -10.32 17.05 -17.79
C GLN A 209 -9.23 16.41 -18.66
N VAL A 210 -9.52 16.23 -19.95
CA VAL A 210 -8.59 15.61 -20.90
C VAL A 210 -7.54 16.62 -21.37
N ASP A 211 -7.97 17.87 -21.65
CA ASP A 211 -7.14 18.93 -22.25
C ASP A 211 -6.63 19.97 -21.25
N ALA A 212 -6.92 19.81 -19.95
CA ALA A 212 -6.43 20.73 -18.93
C ALA A 212 -4.93 20.58 -18.69
N PRO A 213 -4.23 21.68 -18.36
CA PRO A 213 -2.82 21.62 -17.98
C PRO A 213 -2.62 20.66 -16.80
N PRO A 214 -1.47 19.95 -16.74
CA PRO A 214 -1.16 19.09 -15.62
C PRO A 214 -1.20 19.86 -14.28
N VAL A 215 -1.68 19.18 -13.23
CA VAL A 215 -1.55 19.64 -11.86
C VAL A 215 -0.07 19.70 -11.52
N THR A 216 0.37 20.77 -10.84
CA THR A 216 1.75 20.97 -10.41
C THR A 216 1.84 21.11 -8.88
N GLY A 217 3.06 21.13 -8.35
CA GLY A 217 3.32 21.36 -6.92
C GLY A 217 3.05 20.13 -6.02
N PRO A 218 2.81 20.34 -4.72
CA PRO A 218 2.78 19.24 -3.74
C PRO A 218 1.72 18.17 -3.99
N ARG A 219 0.55 18.54 -4.54
CA ARG A 219 -0.52 17.58 -4.88
C ARG A 219 -0.09 16.64 -6.01
N HIS A 220 0.69 17.15 -6.97
CA HIS A 220 1.30 16.35 -8.02
C HIS A 220 2.31 15.36 -7.44
N GLU A 221 3.24 15.84 -6.59
CA GLU A 221 4.26 15.00 -5.97
C GLU A 221 3.67 13.88 -5.11
N GLU A 222 2.65 14.17 -4.29
CA GLU A 222 1.93 13.17 -3.50
C GLU A 222 1.27 12.11 -4.39
N MET A 223 0.63 12.52 -5.49
CA MET A 223 -0.04 11.58 -6.38
C MET A 223 0.95 10.70 -7.15
N ILE A 224 2.10 11.24 -7.56
CA ILE A 224 3.19 10.45 -8.16
C ILE A 224 3.76 9.46 -7.14
N ARG A 225 4.00 9.90 -5.90
CA ARG A 225 4.45 9.03 -4.82
C ARG A 225 3.44 7.92 -4.55
N PHE A 226 2.16 8.24 -4.49
CA PHE A 226 1.08 7.28 -4.30
C PHE A 226 1.05 6.24 -5.43
N PHE A 227 1.12 6.66 -6.69
CA PHE A 227 1.21 5.76 -7.84
C PHE A 227 2.39 4.79 -7.71
N ARG A 228 3.57 5.30 -7.33
CA ARG A 228 4.78 4.48 -7.15
C ARG A 228 4.57 3.39 -6.12
N ILE A 229 4.00 3.74 -4.97
CA ILE A 229 3.70 2.79 -3.90
C ILE A 229 2.71 1.72 -4.38
N VAL A 230 1.59 2.13 -5.00
CA VAL A 230 0.58 1.19 -5.55
C VAL A 230 1.17 0.22 -6.56
N ALA A 231 2.02 0.72 -7.47
CA ALA A 231 2.65 -0.09 -8.52
C ALA A 231 3.57 -1.20 -7.99
N THR A 232 4.02 -1.11 -6.74
CA THR A 232 4.82 -2.17 -6.08
C THR A 232 3.97 -3.28 -5.46
N ASN A 233 2.65 -3.09 -5.32
CA ASN A 233 1.73 -4.06 -4.70
C ASN A 233 0.68 -4.65 -5.66
N LEU A 234 0.94 -4.66 -6.96
CA LEU A 234 -0.09 -5.00 -7.96
C LEU A 234 -0.56 -6.47 -7.90
N SER A 235 -1.87 -6.65 -7.92
CA SER A 235 -2.55 -7.96 -7.96
C SER A 235 -2.22 -8.78 -9.20
N LYS A 236 -2.10 -10.10 -9.06
CA LYS A 236 -1.93 -11.05 -10.18
C LYS A 236 -3.15 -11.10 -11.12
N LYS A 237 -4.29 -10.52 -10.72
CA LYS A 237 -5.47 -10.35 -11.57
C LYS A 237 -5.23 -9.36 -12.72
N LEU A 238 -4.21 -8.51 -12.62
CA LEU A 238 -3.79 -7.63 -13.71
C LEU A 238 -2.88 -8.38 -14.70
N PRO A 239 -3.01 -8.10 -16.02
CA PRO A 239 -2.10 -8.61 -17.04
C PRO A 239 -0.63 -8.36 -16.70
N ALA A 240 0.24 -9.31 -17.05
CA ALA A 240 1.66 -9.26 -16.66
C ALA A 240 2.41 -8.08 -17.28
N ASP A 241 2.09 -7.73 -18.53
CA ASP A 241 2.64 -6.59 -19.25
C ASP A 241 2.22 -5.26 -18.61
N LEU A 242 0.97 -5.13 -18.17
CA LEU A 242 0.48 -3.96 -17.45
C LEU A 242 1.19 -3.79 -16.11
N ARG A 243 1.37 -4.88 -15.35
CA ARG A 243 2.13 -4.85 -14.10
C ARG A 243 3.58 -4.42 -14.32
N ALA A 244 4.24 -4.98 -15.34
CA ALA A 244 5.61 -4.61 -15.69
C ALA A 244 5.72 -3.13 -16.10
N ARG A 245 4.78 -2.62 -16.89
CA ARG A 245 4.74 -1.21 -17.30
C ARG A 245 4.57 -0.28 -16.10
N MET A 246 3.64 -0.56 -15.20
CA MET A 246 3.42 0.26 -14.00
C MET A 246 4.65 0.25 -13.08
N GLN A 247 5.32 -0.88 -12.93
CA GLN A 247 6.57 -0.99 -12.15
C GLN A 247 7.71 -0.19 -12.79
N ALA A 248 7.85 -0.23 -14.11
CA ALA A 248 8.85 0.57 -14.83
C ALA A 248 8.59 2.08 -14.73
N LEU A 249 7.32 2.49 -14.69
CA LEU A 249 6.93 3.88 -14.44
C LEU A 249 7.20 4.30 -12.99
N ALA A 250 7.06 3.37 -12.05
CA ALA A 250 7.31 3.65 -10.65
C ALA A 250 8.81 3.83 -10.36
N ASN A 251 9.65 3.05 -11.05
CA ASN A 251 11.09 3.04 -10.92
C ASN A 251 11.76 3.35 -12.28
N PRO A 252 11.68 4.61 -12.77
CA PRO A 252 12.27 4.96 -14.05
C PRO A 252 13.79 4.70 -13.99
N PRO A 253 14.39 4.14 -15.07
CA PRO A 253 15.82 3.89 -15.10
C PRO A 253 16.58 5.20 -14.90
N VAL A 254 17.60 5.18 -14.03
CA VAL A 254 18.51 6.30 -13.86
C VAL A 254 19.37 6.38 -15.12
N ILE A 255 18.99 7.25 -16.06
CA ILE A 255 19.80 7.55 -17.23
C ILE A 255 21.00 8.35 -16.72
N ARG A 256 22.13 7.67 -16.51
CA ARG A 256 23.40 8.37 -16.26
C ARG A 256 23.77 9.12 -17.55
N PRO A 257 24.07 10.42 -17.50
CA PRO A 257 24.58 11.12 -18.68
C PRO A 257 25.87 10.43 -19.13
N ALA A 258 25.96 10.13 -20.43
CA ALA A 258 27.21 9.71 -21.04
C ALA A 258 28.24 10.81 -20.76
N ARG A 259 29.37 10.42 -20.15
CA ARG A 259 30.51 11.31 -19.93
C ARG A 259 31.26 11.53 -21.24
#